data_AF-A0A9E2PCH2-F1
#
_entry.id   AF-A0A9E2PCH2-F1
#
_cell.length_a   1.000
_cell.length_b   1.000
_cell.length_c   1.000
_cell.angle_alpha   90.00
_cell.angle_beta   90.00
_cell.angle_gamma   90.00
#
_symmetry.space_group_name_H-M   'P 1'
#
loop_
_entity.id
_entity.type
_entity.pdbx_description
1 polymer ?
#
loop_
_entity_poly.entity_id
_entity_poly.type
_entity_poly.pdbx_seq_one_letter_code
_entity_poly.pdbx_strand_id
1 'polypeptide(L)'
;NGPFGKPVYQSTKGDTKWEKNVIPNYLWFNGSIKGFTAKDMIDPSKVVKLAWPEGNRNEKNARIFPFNIHSGKQPYDTVNKTMTTPLLSGEHGYWTTFDWQDSIQRGAKYLNLPFSGKIDFVETAYVFPSTHMVAPREEALKCNQCHTRPDSRLADLAGFYMPGRDKVKLIDIAGWAIVLSSFVGIVLHALGRIFANGRKKEE
;
A
#
# COMPACT_ATOMS: atom_id res chain seq x y z
N ASN A 1 19.97 -9.43 -18.09
CA ASN A 1 18.82 -10.03 -17.37
C ASN A 1 18.98 -9.74 -15.89
N GLY A 2 17.90 -9.36 -15.22
CA GLY A 2 17.89 -9.16 -13.78
C GLY A 2 17.30 -10.36 -13.03
N PRO A 3 16.70 -10.13 -11.84
CA PRO A 3 16.16 -11.20 -11.00
C PRO A 3 15.26 -12.19 -11.76
N PHE A 4 15.36 -13.47 -11.40
CA PHE A 4 14.58 -14.57 -11.99
C PHE A 4 14.78 -14.75 -13.51
N GLY A 5 15.89 -14.26 -14.06
CA GLY A 5 16.18 -14.32 -15.49
C GLY A 5 15.31 -13.39 -16.33
N LYS A 6 14.62 -12.43 -15.72
CA LYS A 6 13.70 -11.51 -16.41
C LYS A 6 14.41 -10.22 -16.84
N PRO A 7 14.01 -9.60 -17.98
CA PRO A 7 14.56 -8.31 -18.37
C PRO A 7 14.10 -7.23 -17.37
N VAL A 8 15.03 -6.41 -16.90
CA VAL A 8 14.76 -5.27 -16.00
C VAL A 8 14.63 -3.95 -16.75
N TYR A 9 15.01 -3.92 -18.02
CA TYR A 9 14.80 -2.81 -18.92
C TYR A 9 14.58 -3.35 -20.34
N GLN A 10 13.65 -2.73 -21.05
CA GLN A 10 13.44 -2.91 -22.49
C GLN A 10 13.16 -1.54 -23.09
N SER A 11 13.84 -1.16 -24.17
CA SER A 11 13.61 0.15 -24.82
C SER A 11 12.13 0.38 -25.20
N THR A 12 11.39 -0.70 -25.46
CA THR A 12 9.97 -0.67 -25.82
C THR A 12 9.01 -0.50 -24.64
N LYS A 13 9.47 -0.73 -23.39
CA LYS A 13 8.60 -0.80 -22.19
C LYS A 13 9.15 -0.07 -20.96
N GLY A 14 10.39 0.43 -21.03
CA GLY A 14 11.08 1.06 -19.90
C GLY A 14 11.59 0.04 -18.89
N ASP A 15 11.72 0.50 -17.64
CA ASP A 15 12.20 -0.30 -16.51
C ASP A 15 11.13 -1.25 -15.96
N THR A 16 11.55 -2.36 -15.38
CA THR A 16 10.67 -3.34 -14.74
C THR A 16 11.30 -3.91 -13.48
N LYS A 17 10.56 -3.86 -12.38
CA LYS A 17 10.90 -4.53 -11.12
C LYS A 17 10.13 -5.85 -11.02
N TRP A 18 10.85 -6.93 -10.71
CA TRP A 18 10.28 -8.27 -10.58
C TRP A 18 10.35 -8.73 -9.13
N GLU A 19 9.28 -9.35 -8.67
CA GLU A 19 9.18 -9.96 -7.35
C GLU A 19 8.51 -11.35 -7.45
N LYS A 20 8.80 -12.23 -6.51
CA LYS A 20 8.23 -13.58 -6.40
C LYS A 20 7.85 -13.84 -4.95
N ASN A 21 6.81 -14.65 -4.72
CA ASN A 21 6.25 -14.92 -3.39
C ASN A 21 5.83 -13.62 -2.67
N VAL A 22 5.18 -12.75 -3.43
CA VAL A 22 4.82 -11.39 -3.01
C VAL A 22 3.73 -11.42 -1.95
N ILE A 23 3.87 -10.58 -0.93
CA ILE A 23 2.84 -10.35 0.07
C ILE A 23 1.77 -9.44 -0.53
N PRO A 24 0.49 -9.87 -0.57
CA PRO A 24 -0.57 -9.01 -1.07
C PRO A 24 -0.74 -7.75 -0.21
N ASN A 25 -1.20 -6.68 -0.82
CA ASN A 25 -1.68 -5.48 -0.14
C ASN A 25 -3.11 -5.72 0.35
N TYR A 26 -3.43 -5.32 1.59
CA TYR A 26 -4.76 -5.48 2.16
C TYR A 26 -5.50 -4.14 2.15
N LEU A 27 -6.63 -4.08 1.46
CA LEU A 27 -7.45 -2.87 1.29
C LEU A 27 -8.90 -3.17 1.67
N TRP A 28 -9.65 -2.14 2.06
CA TRP A 28 -11.10 -2.25 2.17
C TRP A 28 -11.71 -2.42 0.78
N PHE A 29 -12.66 -3.35 0.66
CA PHE A 29 -13.31 -3.69 -0.58
C PHE A 29 -14.79 -4.01 -0.34
N ASN A 30 -15.68 -3.30 -1.04
CA ASN A 30 -17.13 -3.48 -0.98
C ASN A 30 -17.71 -4.29 -2.15
N GLY A 31 -16.85 -4.81 -3.03
CA GLY A 31 -17.24 -5.53 -4.25
C GLY A 31 -17.07 -4.72 -5.54
N SER A 32 -16.84 -3.40 -5.45
CA SER A 32 -16.65 -2.51 -6.60
C SER A 32 -15.20 -2.07 -6.78
N ILE A 33 -14.73 -2.06 -8.03
CA ILE A 33 -13.48 -1.44 -8.42
C ILE A 33 -13.81 -0.26 -9.32
N LYS A 34 -13.45 0.94 -8.87
CA LYS A 34 -13.59 2.15 -9.67
C LYS A 34 -12.47 2.23 -10.69
N GLY A 35 -12.81 2.25 -11.98
CA GLY A 35 -11.87 2.41 -13.08
C GLY A 35 -11.83 3.85 -13.61
N PHE A 36 -10.70 4.22 -14.20
CA PHE A 36 -10.52 5.38 -15.06
C PHE A 36 -10.72 4.99 -16.52
N THR A 37 -11.38 5.87 -17.27
CA THR A 37 -11.49 5.79 -18.73
C THR A 37 -10.50 6.75 -19.39
N ALA A 38 -10.27 6.58 -20.69
CA ALA A 38 -9.42 7.48 -21.47
C ALA A 38 -9.97 8.93 -21.60
N LYS A 39 -11.22 9.16 -21.18
CA LYS A 39 -11.86 10.49 -21.20
C LYS A 39 -11.80 11.19 -19.85
N ASP A 40 -11.44 10.47 -18.78
CA ASP A 40 -11.45 11.02 -17.44
C ASP A 40 -10.21 11.89 -17.18
N MET A 41 -10.45 13.00 -16.48
CA MET A 41 -9.38 13.91 -16.08
C MET A 41 -8.66 13.38 -14.84
N ILE A 42 -7.33 13.46 -14.85
CA ILE A 42 -6.44 13.06 -13.76
C ILE A 42 -5.88 14.26 -13.00
N ASP A 43 -5.44 14.00 -11.77
CA ASP A 43 -4.61 14.91 -10.97
C ASP A 43 -3.16 14.42 -11.02
N PRO A 44 -2.28 15.02 -11.84
CA PRO A 44 -0.92 14.53 -12.02
C PRO A 44 0.01 14.83 -10.83
N SER A 45 -0.47 15.56 -9.81
CA SER A 45 0.31 15.79 -8.57
C SER A 45 0.32 14.58 -7.64
N LYS A 46 -0.46 13.53 -7.96
CA LYS A 46 -0.63 12.32 -7.15
C LYS A 46 -0.49 11.09 -8.03
N VAL A 47 -0.28 9.94 -7.39
CA VAL A 47 -0.38 8.64 -8.06
C VAL A 47 -1.80 8.45 -8.58
N VAL A 48 -1.95 8.31 -9.89
CA VAL A 48 -3.23 8.10 -10.56
C VAL A 48 -3.66 6.64 -10.38
N LYS A 49 -4.74 6.44 -9.65
CA LYS A 49 -5.31 5.11 -9.40
C LYS A 49 -6.21 4.71 -10.56
N LEU A 50 -5.64 4.09 -11.58
CA LEU A 50 -6.33 3.73 -12.83
C LEU A 50 -7.45 2.71 -12.60
N ALA A 51 -7.27 1.80 -11.66
CA ALA A 51 -8.41 1.20 -11.00
C ALA A 51 -8.09 0.83 -9.57
N TRP A 52 -9.07 1.06 -8.69
CA TRP A 52 -8.89 0.98 -7.25
C TRP A 52 -10.12 0.37 -6.58
N PRO A 53 -9.96 -0.47 -5.54
CA PRO A 53 -11.10 -0.98 -4.81
C PRO A 53 -11.81 0.17 -4.08
N GLU A 54 -13.14 0.12 -4.13
CA GLU A 54 -14.01 0.96 -3.32
C GLU A 54 -14.37 0.24 -2.03
N GLY A 55 -14.75 1.01 -1.02
CA GLY A 55 -15.12 0.49 0.27
C GLY A 55 -14.34 1.14 1.40
N ASN A 56 -14.98 1.20 2.56
CA ASN A 56 -14.35 1.65 3.79
C ASN A 56 -14.94 0.89 4.98
N ARG A 57 -14.30 1.01 6.15
CA ARG A 57 -14.71 0.30 7.37
C ARG A 57 -16.19 0.49 7.76
N ASN A 58 -16.77 1.66 7.49
CA ASN A 58 -18.13 1.98 7.93
C ASN A 58 -19.20 1.35 7.02
N GLU A 59 -18.81 0.81 5.87
CA GLU A 59 -19.73 0.11 4.98
C GLU A 59 -19.94 -1.33 5.46
N LYS A 60 -21.18 -1.68 5.79
CA LYS A 60 -21.57 -3.01 6.32
C LYS A 60 -21.06 -4.19 5.47
N ASN A 61 -20.99 -3.99 4.15
CA ASN A 61 -20.61 -5.03 3.19
C ASN A 61 -19.13 -4.98 2.82
N ALA A 62 -18.36 -3.98 3.26
CA ALA A 62 -16.95 -3.92 2.99
C ALA A 62 -16.18 -4.92 3.85
N ARG A 63 -15.15 -5.54 3.27
CA ARG A 63 -14.22 -6.45 3.93
C ARG A 63 -12.79 -6.05 3.59
N ILE A 64 -11.86 -6.46 4.44
CA ILE A 64 -10.44 -6.37 4.10
C ILE A 64 -10.12 -7.49 3.11
N PHE A 65 -9.57 -7.14 1.96
CA PHE A 65 -9.34 -8.08 0.85
C PHE A 65 -7.91 -7.94 0.30
N PRO A 66 -7.26 -9.05 -0.12
CA PRO A 66 -5.91 -9.02 -0.68
C PRO A 66 -5.89 -8.61 -2.16
N PHE A 67 -4.97 -7.72 -2.51
CA PHE A 67 -4.72 -7.24 -3.87
C PHE A 67 -3.22 -7.27 -4.19
N ASN A 68 -2.91 -7.51 -5.46
CA ASN A 68 -1.61 -7.16 -6.02
C ASN A 68 -1.73 -5.75 -6.62
N ILE A 69 -0.84 -4.85 -6.23
CA ILE A 69 -0.78 -3.50 -6.80
C ILE A 69 0.32 -3.46 -7.86
N HIS A 70 -0.06 -3.15 -9.09
CA HIS A 70 0.90 -2.86 -10.16
C HIS A 70 1.05 -1.34 -10.32
N SER A 71 2.24 -0.83 -10.08
CA SER A 71 2.59 0.59 -10.23
C SER A 71 3.48 0.83 -11.44
N GLY A 72 3.40 2.01 -12.04
CA GLY A 72 4.29 2.41 -13.15
C GLY A 72 4.19 3.89 -13.47
N LYS A 73 4.99 4.36 -14.44
CA LYS A 73 4.89 5.71 -15.00
C LYS A 73 4.39 5.63 -16.43
N GLN A 74 3.32 6.36 -16.73
CA GLN A 74 2.63 6.28 -18.02
C GLN A 74 2.42 7.69 -18.60
N PRO A 75 2.42 7.84 -19.94
CA PRO A 75 2.25 9.14 -20.57
C PRO A 75 0.82 9.68 -20.43
N TYR A 76 0.71 10.97 -20.13
CA TYR A 76 -0.55 11.71 -20.06
C TYR A 76 -0.44 13.01 -20.87
N ASP A 77 -1.60 13.53 -21.30
CA ASP A 77 -1.70 14.82 -21.97
C ASP A 77 -1.69 15.94 -20.94
N THR A 78 -0.70 16.83 -20.97
CA THR A 78 -0.52 17.85 -19.92
C THR A 78 -1.56 18.99 -19.97
N VAL A 79 -2.21 19.18 -21.12
CA VAL A 79 -3.24 20.23 -21.31
C VAL A 79 -4.61 19.68 -20.98
N ASN A 80 -4.97 18.55 -21.57
CA ASN A 80 -6.27 17.92 -21.35
C ASN A 80 -6.34 17.18 -20.00
N LYS A 81 -5.17 16.90 -19.40
CA LYS A 81 -5.02 16.13 -18.16
C LYS A 81 -5.71 14.78 -18.23
N THR A 82 -5.56 14.07 -19.35
CA THR A 82 -6.09 12.73 -19.57
C THR A 82 -4.95 11.74 -19.81
N MET A 83 -5.15 10.48 -19.46
CA MET A 83 -4.19 9.43 -19.82
C MET A 83 -4.14 9.28 -21.34
N THR A 84 -2.95 9.08 -21.90
CA THR A 84 -2.81 8.85 -23.34
C THR A 84 -3.11 7.40 -23.71
N THR A 85 -3.47 7.19 -24.98
CA THR A 85 -3.77 5.87 -25.53
C THR A 85 -2.83 5.60 -26.73
N PRO A 86 -1.55 5.30 -26.49
CA PRO A 86 -0.55 5.15 -27.56
C PRO A 86 -0.82 3.92 -28.44
N LEU A 87 -0.55 4.05 -29.75
CA LEU A 87 -0.39 2.90 -30.63
C LEU A 87 0.95 2.22 -30.34
N LEU A 88 0.94 1.07 -29.65
CA LEU A 88 2.18 0.44 -29.20
C LEU A 88 2.81 -0.49 -30.24
N SER A 89 2.02 -1.22 -31.02
CA SER A 89 2.49 -2.27 -31.94
C SER A 89 2.24 -1.94 -33.41
N GLY A 90 2.92 -2.66 -34.30
CA GLY A 90 2.82 -2.51 -35.76
C GLY A 90 3.92 -1.61 -36.34
N GLU A 91 3.89 -1.40 -37.65
CA GLU A 91 4.89 -0.61 -38.38
C GLU A 91 5.04 0.82 -37.81
N HIS A 92 3.93 1.42 -37.38
CA HIS A 92 3.88 2.76 -36.78
C HIS A 92 3.71 2.74 -35.26
N GLY A 93 3.88 1.58 -34.62
CA GLY A 93 3.76 1.47 -33.17
C GLY A 93 5.02 1.96 -32.44
N TYR A 94 4.87 2.45 -31.22
CA TYR A 94 6.00 2.90 -30.39
C TYR A 94 7.09 1.82 -30.24
N TRP A 95 6.73 0.54 -30.20
CA TRP A 95 7.70 -0.56 -30.11
C TRP A 95 8.61 -0.72 -31.34
N THR A 96 8.23 -0.10 -32.46
CA THR A 96 8.99 -0.08 -33.72
C THR A 96 9.68 1.27 -33.94
N THR A 97 8.94 2.36 -33.73
CA THR A 97 9.40 3.72 -34.08
C THR A 97 10.11 4.45 -32.95
N PHE A 98 9.83 4.06 -31.69
CA PHE A 98 10.26 4.77 -30.48
C PHE A 98 9.85 6.26 -30.44
N ASP A 99 8.81 6.63 -31.18
CA ASP A 99 8.26 7.99 -31.21
C ASP A 99 6.95 8.05 -30.39
N TRP A 100 7.03 8.65 -29.20
CA TRP A 100 5.86 8.84 -28.34
C TRP A 100 4.82 9.78 -28.94
N GLN A 101 5.24 10.85 -29.62
CA GLN A 101 4.32 11.85 -30.17
C GLN A 101 3.46 11.24 -31.28
N ASP A 102 4.09 10.61 -32.27
CA ASP A 102 3.39 9.97 -33.38
C ASP A 102 2.50 8.81 -32.90
N SER A 103 3.01 7.97 -31.99
CA SER A 103 2.26 6.86 -31.40
C SER A 103 0.99 7.32 -30.67
N ILE A 104 1.10 8.35 -29.83
CA ILE A 104 -0.03 8.90 -29.07
C ILE A 104 -1.01 9.61 -30.00
N GLN A 105 -0.53 10.38 -30.97
CA GLN A 105 -1.39 11.07 -31.93
C GLN A 105 -2.21 10.08 -32.76
N ARG A 106 -1.61 8.98 -33.23
CA ARG A 106 -2.32 7.93 -33.97
C ARG A 106 -3.36 7.23 -33.12
N GLY A 107 -2.99 6.85 -31.90
CA GLY A 107 -3.91 6.16 -31.00
C GLY A 107 -5.08 7.05 -30.57
N ALA A 108 -4.83 8.32 -30.26
CA ALA A 108 -5.88 9.30 -29.98
C ALA A 108 -6.81 9.50 -31.20
N LYS A 109 -6.26 9.63 -32.41
CA LYS A 109 -7.05 9.74 -33.64
C LYS A 109 -7.92 8.51 -33.88
N TYR A 110 -7.39 7.31 -33.68
CA TYR A 110 -8.12 6.06 -33.85
C TYR A 110 -9.31 5.96 -32.88
N LEU A 111 -9.14 6.41 -31.64
CA LEU A 111 -10.19 6.40 -30.62
C LEU A 111 -11.07 7.67 -30.60
N ASN A 112 -10.86 8.59 -31.55
CA ASN A 112 -11.52 9.89 -31.60
C ASN A 112 -11.43 10.67 -30.27
N LEU A 113 -10.23 10.69 -29.68
CA LEU A 113 -9.90 11.41 -28.45
C LEU A 113 -9.08 12.67 -28.77
N PRO A 114 -9.26 13.77 -28.01
CA PRO A 114 -8.43 14.95 -28.16
C PRO A 114 -7.01 14.65 -27.69
N PHE A 115 -6.02 15.20 -28.40
CA PHE A 115 -4.62 15.20 -27.99
C PHE A 115 -4.01 16.57 -28.27
N SER A 116 -3.41 17.18 -27.26
CA SER A 116 -2.85 18.53 -27.32
C SER A 116 -1.47 18.59 -27.98
N GLY A 117 -0.82 17.45 -28.20
CA GLY A 117 0.58 17.38 -28.62
C GLY A 117 1.57 17.59 -27.47
N LYS A 118 1.12 17.75 -26.22
CA LYS A 118 2.00 17.90 -25.06
C LYS A 118 1.92 16.69 -24.14
N ILE A 119 3.05 16.03 -23.93
CA ILE A 119 3.16 14.80 -23.16
C ILE A 119 4.05 15.04 -21.95
N ASP A 120 3.69 14.42 -20.84
CA ASP A 120 4.57 14.16 -19.71
C ASP A 120 4.18 12.79 -19.11
N PHE A 121 4.91 12.32 -18.10
CA PHE A 121 4.68 11.02 -17.47
C PHE A 121 4.21 11.18 -16.02
N VAL A 122 3.19 10.42 -15.65
CA VAL A 122 2.61 10.43 -14.31
C VAL A 122 2.72 9.05 -13.67
N GLU A 123 2.89 9.02 -12.35
CA GLU A 123 2.82 7.79 -11.58
C GLU A 123 1.39 7.24 -11.56
N THR A 124 1.28 5.94 -11.74
CA THR A 124 0.01 5.23 -11.86
C THR A 124 0.03 3.99 -10.99
N ALA A 125 -1.14 3.57 -10.54
CA ALA A 125 -1.34 2.29 -9.89
C ALA A 125 -2.66 1.66 -10.31
N TYR A 126 -2.67 0.34 -10.46
CA TYR A 126 -3.88 -0.45 -10.72
C TYR A 126 -3.85 -1.71 -9.86
N VAL A 127 -5.01 -2.13 -9.36
CA VAL A 127 -5.14 -3.30 -8.47
C VAL A 127 -5.61 -4.56 -9.19
N PHE A 128 -5.08 -5.71 -8.81
CA PHE A 128 -5.64 -7.02 -9.16
C PHE A 128 -6.04 -7.78 -7.90
N PRO A 129 -7.32 -8.18 -7.75
CA PRO A 129 -7.75 -9.04 -6.64
C PRO A 129 -6.96 -10.35 -6.62
N SER A 130 -6.48 -10.76 -5.45
CA SER A 130 -5.85 -12.08 -5.28
C SER A 130 -6.90 -13.12 -4.90
N THR A 131 -7.42 -13.85 -5.89
CA THR A 131 -8.54 -14.80 -5.74
C THR A 131 -8.17 -16.27 -5.95
N HIS A 132 -6.94 -16.53 -6.36
CA HIS A 132 -6.41 -17.88 -6.63
C HIS A 132 -5.13 -18.12 -5.81
N MET A 133 -4.47 -19.26 -5.98
CA MET A 133 -3.29 -19.66 -5.19
C MET A 133 -3.58 -19.75 -3.69
N VAL A 134 -4.77 -20.25 -3.33
CA VAL A 134 -5.12 -20.56 -1.94
C VAL A 134 -4.15 -21.61 -1.42
N ALA A 135 -3.36 -21.25 -0.40
CA ALA A 135 -2.40 -22.14 0.23
C ALA A 135 -3.11 -23.21 1.09
N PRO A 136 -2.44 -24.33 1.40
CA PRO A 136 -2.93 -25.30 2.39
C PRO A 136 -3.25 -24.62 3.74
N ARG A 137 -4.16 -25.22 4.52
CA ARG A 137 -4.65 -24.63 5.78
C ARG A 137 -3.52 -24.37 6.79
N GLU A 138 -2.45 -25.15 6.75
CA GLU A 138 -1.28 -25.05 7.62
C GLU A 138 -0.47 -23.76 7.36
N GLU A 139 -0.62 -23.18 6.17
CA GLU A 139 0.02 -21.94 5.73
C GLU A 139 -0.93 -20.74 5.75
N ALA A 140 -2.16 -20.92 6.25
CA ALA A 140 -3.08 -19.81 6.45
C ALA A 140 -2.50 -18.76 7.40
N LEU A 141 -2.91 -17.50 7.20
CA LEU A 141 -2.41 -16.40 8.01
C LEU A 141 -2.67 -16.65 9.50
N LYS A 142 -1.61 -16.58 10.29
CA LYS A 142 -1.64 -16.71 11.74
C LYS A 142 -1.94 -15.35 12.39
N CYS A 143 -2.47 -15.37 13.60
CA CYS A 143 -2.86 -14.17 14.34
C CYS A 143 -1.74 -13.11 14.38
N ASN A 144 -0.50 -13.53 14.67
CA ASN A 144 0.62 -12.61 14.76
C ASN A 144 0.89 -11.86 13.46
N GLN A 145 0.65 -12.46 12.29
CA GLN A 145 0.89 -11.79 11.01
C GLN A 145 0.01 -10.55 10.81
N CYS A 146 -1.15 -10.45 11.49
CA CYS A 146 -1.99 -9.25 11.49
C CYS A 146 -1.84 -8.41 12.76
N HIS A 147 -1.60 -9.05 13.90
CA HIS A 147 -1.64 -8.44 15.23
C HIS A 147 -0.28 -8.01 15.79
N THR A 148 0.85 -8.21 15.10
CA THR A 148 2.18 -7.79 15.60
C THR A 148 2.80 -6.65 14.81
N ARG A 149 3.76 -5.96 15.43
CA ARG A 149 4.65 -4.97 14.82
C ARG A 149 6.03 -5.57 14.54
N PRO A 150 6.82 -5.00 13.62
CA PRO A 150 6.47 -3.92 12.67
C PRO A 150 5.73 -4.44 11.42
N ASP A 151 5.82 -5.74 11.13
CA ASP A 151 5.47 -6.32 9.82
C ASP A 151 4.02 -6.83 9.73
N SER A 152 3.07 -6.07 10.28
CA SER A 152 1.64 -6.43 10.18
C SER A 152 1.17 -6.42 8.73
N ARG A 153 0.46 -7.47 8.31
CA ARG A 153 -0.27 -7.52 7.04
C ARG A 153 -1.29 -6.40 6.89
N LEU A 154 -1.75 -5.84 8.00
CA LEU A 154 -2.73 -4.77 8.03
C LEU A 154 -2.08 -3.40 8.28
N ALA A 155 -0.75 -3.24 8.22
CA ALA A 155 -0.06 -2.01 8.64
C ALA A 155 -0.62 -0.73 7.98
N ASP A 156 -0.99 -0.79 6.71
CA ASP A 156 -1.50 0.37 5.95
C ASP A 156 -2.99 0.69 6.21
N LEU A 157 -3.70 -0.15 6.96
CA LEU A 157 -5.12 0.04 7.26
C LEU A 157 -5.34 0.87 8.52
N ALA A 158 -5.94 2.04 8.35
CA ALA A 158 -6.34 2.92 9.43
C ALA A 158 -7.85 2.82 9.77
N GLY A 159 -8.27 3.55 10.81
CA GLY A 159 -9.68 3.72 11.17
C GLY A 159 -10.25 2.65 12.12
N PHE A 160 -9.42 1.74 12.62
CA PHE A 160 -9.77 0.81 13.69
C PHE A 160 -8.58 0.56 14.61
N TYR A 161 -8.87 0.14 15.84
CA TYR A 161 -7.88 -0.39 16.75
C TYR A 161 -7.71 -1.90 16.53
N MET A 162 -6.47 -2.32 16.31
CA MET A 162 -6.07 -3.69 16.11
C MET A 162 -5.19 -4.12 17.28
N PRO A 163 -5.64 -5.04 18.15
CA PRO A 163 -4.86 -5.50 19.30
C PRO A 163 -3.46 -5.96 18.89
N GLY A 164 -2.44 -5.52 19.64
CA GLY A 164 -1.03 -5.80 19.39
C GLY A 164 -0.38 -4.97 18.28
N ARG A 165 -1.12 -4.63 17.21
CA ARG A 165 -0.65 -3.76 16.12
C ARG A 165 -0.75 -2.28 16.49
N ASP A 166 -1.85 -1.86 17.10
CA ASP A 166 -2.11 -0.46 17.45
C ASP A 166 -1.84 -0.18 18.92
N LYS A 167 -1.56 1.09 19.25
CA LYS A 167 -1.35 1.53 20.62
C LYS A 167 -2.02 2.86 20.85
N VAL A 168 -2.49 3.05 22.08
CA VAL A 168 -2.91 4.37 22.55
C VAL A 168 -1.80 4.85 23.47
N LYS A 169 -0.95 5.77 22.97
CA LYS A 169 0.24 6.24 23.69
C LYS A 169 -0.07 6.68 25.13
N LEU A 170 -1.23 7.32 25.34
CA LEU A 170 -1.66 7.76 26.65
C LEU A 170 -1.89 6.58 27.62
N ILE A 171 -2.55 5.52 27.15
CA ILE A 171 -2.80 4.31 27.95
C ILE A 171 -1.47 3.61 28.24
N ASP A 172 -0.57 3.51 27.26
CA ASP A 172 0.75 2.92 27.45
C ASP A 172 1.55 3.69 28.53
N ILE A 173 1.57 5.02 28.45
CA ILE A 173 2.27 5.88 29.42
C ILE A 173 1.64 5.75 30.81
N ALA A 174 0.31 5.82 30.90
CA ALA A 174 -0.40 5.67 32.16
C ALA A 174 -0.14 4.29 32.79
N GLY A 175 -0.17 3.23 31.98
CA GLY A 175 0.15 1.87 32.42
C GLY A 175 1.56 1.76 33.00
N TRP A 176 2.56 2.28 32.29
CA TRP A 176 3.94 2.28 32.79
C TRP A 176 4.13 3.16 34.03
N ALA A 177 3.45 4.30 34.11
CA ALA A 177 3.47 5.16 35.29
C ALA A 177 2.90 4.44 36.52
N ILE A 178 1.79 3.70 36.38
CA ILE A 178 1.20 2.90 37.47
C ILE A 178 2.18 1.80 37.91
N VAL A 179 2.77 1.06 36.97
CA VAL A 179 3.76 0.01 37.28
C VAL A 179 4.95 0.60 38.05
N LEU A 180 5.52 1.71 37.58
CA LEU A 180 6.65 2.36 38.23
C LEU A 180 6.28 2.91 39.61
N SER A 181 5.13 3.57 39.75
CA SER A 181 4.65 4.08 41.05
C SER A 181 4.44 2.96 42.07
N SER A 182 3.91 1.82 41.63
CA SER A 182 3.70 0.65 42.48
C SER A 182 5.03 0.04 42.92
N PHE A 183 6.00 -0.06 42.00
CA PHE A 183 7.34 -0.53 42.32
C PHE A 183 8.02 0.37 43.36
N VAL A 184 7.96 1.69 43.18
CA VAL A 184 8.49 2.67 44.15
C VAL A 184 7.81 2.50 45.51
N GLY A 185 6.48 2.35 45.53
CA GLY A 185 5.73 2.10 46.77
C GLY A 185 6.19 0.85 47.51
N ILE A 186 6.41 -0.27 46.80
CA ILE A 186 6.93 -1.52 47.39
C ILE A 186 8.33 -1.32 47.95
N VAL A 187 9.22 -0.65 47.22
CA VAL A 187 10.60 -0.38 47.67
C VAL A 187 10.61 0.50 48.92
N LEU A 188 9.82 1.57 48.94
CA LEU A 188 9.69 2.45 50.11
C LEU A 188 9.15 1.69 51.32
N HIS A 189 8.14 0.83 51.11
CA HIS A 189 7.59 -0.03 52.18
C HIS A 189 8.61 -1.03 52.72
N ALA A 190 9.37 -1.67 51.84
CA ALA A 190 10.41 -2.63 52.22
C ALA A 190 11.55 -1.95 53.01
N LEU A 191 12.04 -0.79 52.53
CA LEU A 191 13.04 0.01 53.23
C LEU A 191 12.52 0.46 54.61
N GLY A 192 11.28 0.96 54.67
CA GLY A 192 10.63 1.33 55.94
C GLY A 192 10.62 0.20 56.95
N ARG A 193 10.32 -1.05 56.51
CA ARG A 193 10.38 -2.23 57.38
C ARG A 193 11.78 -2.54 57.89
N ILE A 194 12.81 -2.43 57.03
CA ILE A 194 14.21 -2.71 57.41
C ILE A 194 14.67 -1.70 58.48
N PHE A 195 14.44 -0.40 58.26
CA PHE A 195 14.83 0.64 59.22
C PHE A 195 14.05 0.56 60.54
N ALA A 196 12.76 0.23 60.51
CA ALA A 196 11.95 0.08 61.72
C ALA A 196 12.34 -1.15 62.56
N ASN A 197 12.71 -2.28 61.93
CA ASN A 197 13.17 -3.47 62.64
C ASN A 197 14.62 -3.38 63.13
N GLY A 198 15.48 -2.60 62.47
CA GLY A 198 16.85 -2.34 62.93
C GLY A 198 16.90 -1.61 64.28
N ARG A 199 15.91 -0.76 64.57
CA ARG A 199 15.80 -0.02 65.85
C ARG A 199 15.30 -0.86 67.03
N LYS A 200 14.82 -2.09 66.80
CA LYS A 200 14.32 -2.99 67.84
C LYS A 200 15.38 -3.94 68.42
N LYS A 201 16.64 -3.83 68.00
CA LYS A 201 17.74 -4.72 68.43
C LYS A 201 18.76 -4.05 69.37
N GLU A 202 18.50 -2.83 69.85
CA GLU A 202 19.39 -2.10 70.77
C GLU A 202 18.86 -1.99 72.23
N GLU A 203 17.93 -2.86 72.64
CA GLU A 203 17.61 -3.09 74.07
C GLU A 203 18.03 -4.49 74.52
#